data_AF-A0AAD8E0B0-F1
#
_entry.id   AF-A0AAD8E0B0-F1
#
_cell.length_a   1.000
_cell.length_b   1.000
_cell.length_c   1.000
_cell.angle_alpha   90.00
_cell.angle_beta   90.00
_cell.angle_gamma   90.00
#
_symmetry.space_group_name_H-M   'P 1'
#
loop_
_entity.id
_entity.type
_entity.pdbx_description
1 polymer ?
#
loop_
_entity_poly.entity_id
_entity_poly.type
_entity_poly.pdbx_seq_one_letter_code
_entity_poly.pdbx_strand_id
1 'polypeptide(L)'
;MITPDRVSLSQVCLPPTLPRRNPRNTDRAVYVRSLNSKLVLPSDSLTNVDTAQIDAQVDQLTESLLSSYHAACPETFPRDTPGKQPWWGADLERKRGKVRKALNRAMNTCADEDWDAYYAAKSSYKKCIRYRRTTGWRKFCGSIETCQQANRVRKVLAQQNTPEIATLRKPDNTLTSSPEEARRILVETHFPDCVFAQFVEAVAFQFDEAVASTNDMNGY
;
A
#
# COMPACT_ATOMS: atom_id res chain seq x y z
N MET A 1 2.77 31.84 28.31
CA MET A 1 2.91 30.39 28.05
C MET A 1 1.88 30.00 27.00
N ILE A 2 2.29 29.90 25.73
CA ILE A 2 1.40 29.63 24.60
C ILE A 2 1.68 28.20 24.15
N THR A 3 0.77 27.28 24.45
CA THR A 3 0.79 25.93 23.91
C THR A 3 0.50 26.00 22.40
N PRO A 4 1.34 25.42 21.53
CA PRO A 4 0.93 25.27 20.14
C PRO A 4 -0.16 24.19 20.08
N ASP A 5 -1.32 24.60 19.59
CA ASP A 5 -2.43 23.73 19.24
C ASP A 5 -1.92 22.50 18.48
N ARG A 6 -2.12 21.34 19.10
CA ARG A 6 -1.86 20.04 18.51
C ARG A 6 -2.93 19.84 17.44
N VAL A 7 -2.69 20.36 16.23
CA VAL A 7 -3.54 20.12 15.07
C VAL A 7 -3.70 18.61 14.93
N SER A 8 -4.89 18.13 15.26
CA SER A 8 -5.31 16.76 15.07
C SER A 8 -5.23 16.45 13.59
N LEU A 9 -4.17 15.78 13.16
CA LEU A 9 -4.09 15.11 11.86
C LEU A 9 -4.94 13.82 11.88
N SER A 10 -6.13 13.90 12.49
CA SER A 10 -7.19 12.92 12.34
C SER A 10 -7.66 12.92 10.90
N GLN A 11 -7.70 11.73 10.31
CA GLN A 11 -8.32 11.46 9.02
C GLN A 11 -7.84 12.32 7.84
N VAL A 12 -6.75 11.89 7.20
CA VAL A 12 -6.89 11.62 5.76
C VAL A 12 -7.32 10.16 5.64
N CYS A 13 -8.56 9.86 6.05
CA CYS A 13 -9.31 8.85 5.32
C CYS A 13 -9.56 9.51 3.97
N LEU A 14 -8.95 8.98 2.91
CA LEU A 14 -9.51 9.22 1.59
C LEU A 14 -10.99 8.83 1.71
N PRO A 15 -11.95 9.74 1.40
CA PRO A 15 -13.35 9.40 1.49
C PRO A 15 -13.60 8.12 0.68
N PRO A 16 -14.49 7.21 1.15
CA PRO A 16 -14.86 6.04 0.37
C PRO A 16 -15.25 6.53 -1.02
N THR A 17 -14.62 5.94 -2.04
CA THR A 17 -14.84 6.38 -3.41
C THR A 17 -16.30 6.14 -3.74
N LEU A 18 -17.04 7.23 -3.99
CA LEU A 18 -18.45 7.13 -4.33
C LEU A 18 -18.62 6.31 -5.61
N PRO A 19 -19.66 5.48 -5.69
CA PRO A 19 -20.00 4.78 -6.92
C PRO A 19 -20.22 5.80 -8.02
N ARG A 20 -19.69 5.52 -9.22
CA ARG A 20 -19.86 6.39 -10.39
C ARG A 20 -20.30 5.60 -11.60
N ARG A 21 -21.16 6.19 -12.40
CA ARG A 21 -21.53 5.68 -13.73
C ARG A 21 -20.56 6.26 -14.76
N ASN A 22 -20.16 5.46 -15.74
CA ASN A 22 -19.31 5.91 -16.84
C ASN A 22 -20.15 5.90 -18.12
N PRO A 23 -20.65 7.07 -18.58
CA PRO A 23 -21.50 7.15 -19.77
C PRO A 23 -20.88 6.53 -21.02
N ARG A 24 -19.53 6.51 -21.12
CA ARG A 24 -18.80 5.93 -22.25
C ARG A 24 -18.86 4.40 -22.31
N ASN A 25 -19.25 3.74 -21.21
CA ASN A 25 -19.37 2.28 -21.10
C ASN A 25 -20.84 1.82 -21.02
N THR A 26 -21.77 2.65 -21.47
CA THR A 26 -23.20 2.30 -21.46
C THR A 26 -23.47 1.24 -22.53
N ASP A 27 -24.12 0.14 -22.15
CA ASP A 27 -24.59 -0.85 -23.12
C ASP A 27 -25.80 -0.29 -23.87
N ARG A 28 -25.55 0.20 -25.09
CA ARG A 28 -26.58 0.81 -25.94
C ARG A 28 -27.69 -0.20 -26.32
N ALA A 29 -27.37 -1.48 -26.48
CA ALA A 29 -28.36 -2.48 -26.88
C ALA A 29 -29.35 -2.77 -25.74
N VAL A 30 -28.83 -2.88 -24.50
CA VAL A 30 -29.65 -3.01 -23.29
C VAL A 30 -30.50 -1.75 -23.08
N TYR A 31 -29.91 -0.56 -23.23
CA TYR A 31 -30.63 0.71 -23.10
C TYR A 31 -31.83 0.78 -24.06
N VAL A 32 -31.58 0.57 -25.36
CA VAL A 32 -32.64 0.66 -26.38
C VAL A 32 -33.72 -0.39 -26.16
N ARG A 33 -33.35 -1.63 -25.78
CA ARG A 33 -34.33 -2.69 -25.47
C ARG A 33 -35.22 -2.30 -24.29
N SER A 34 -34.61 -1.87 -23.18
CA SER A 34 -35.32 -1.50 -21.96
C SER A 34 -36.15 -0.22 -22.13
N LEU A 35 -35.70 0.71 -22.97
CA LEU A 35 -36.45 1.92 -23.28
C LEU A 35 -37.67 1.60 -24.15
N ASN A 36 -37.48 0.82 -25.22
CA ASN A 36 -38.58 0.44 -26.11
C ASN A 36 -39.65 -0.40 -25.40
N SER A 37 -39.28 -1.23 -24.42
CA SER A 37 -40.27 -1.95 -23.61
C SER A 37 -41.10 -1.05 -22.70
N LYS A 38 -40.56 0.11 -22.30
CA LYS A 38 -41.22 1.08 -21.40
C LYS A 38 -42.01 2.14 -22.15
N LEU A 39 -41.58 2.48 -23.37
CA LEU A 39 -42.23 3.44 -24.26
C LEU A 39 -43.41 2.85 -25.05
N VAL A 40 -43.98 1.71 -24.64
CA VAL A 40 -45.22 1.21 -25.24
C VAL A 40 -46.34 2.19 -24.85
N LEU A 41 -46.50 3.23 -25.68
CA LEU A 41 -47.50 4.26 -25.51
C LEU A 41 -48.88 3.68 -25.83
N PRO A 42 -49.89 3.87 -24.96
CA PRO A 42 -51.28 3.82 -25.38
C PRO A 42 -51.47 4.90 -26.45
N SER A 43 -51.84 4.48 -27.66
CA SER A 43 -52.12 5.37 -28.79
C SER A 43 -53.49 6.04 -28.61
N ASP A 44 -53.69 6.76 -27.52
CA ASP A 44 -54.92 7.50 -27.29
C ASP A 44 -54.73 8.95 -27.72
N SER A 45 -55.52 9.33 -28.72
CA SER A 45 -55.55 10.64 -29.38
C SER A 45 -55.42 11.80 -28.38
N LEU A 46 -54.39 12.62 -28.56
CA LEU A 46 -54.10 13.86 -27.83
C LEU A 46 -55.11 14.98 -28.14
N THR A 47 -56.40 14.71 -27.98
CA THR A 47 -57.46 15.71 -28.18
C THR A 47 -58.10 16.01 -26.82
N ASN A 48 -57.69 17.15 -26.23
CA ASN A 48 -57.94 17.64 -24.85
C ASN A 48 -56.99 17.08 -23.78
N VAL A 49 -55.75 17.59 -23.73
CA VAL A 49 -54.77 17.28 -22.68
C VAL A 49 -54.63 18.49 -21.75
N ASP A 50 -54.85 18.27 -20.45
CA ASP A 50 -54.64 19.25 -19.38
C ASP A 50 -53.14 19.42 -19.06
N THR A 51 -52.73 20.56 -18.50
CA THR A 51 -51.31 20.84 -18.19
C THR A 51 -50.75 19.83 -17.19
N ALA A 52 -51.53 19.44 -16.19
CA ALA A 52 -51.15 18.41 -15.22
C ALA A 52 -50.91 17.04 -15.87
N GLN A 53 -51.61 16.73 -16.96
CA GLN A 53 -51.46 15.47 -17.68
C GLN A 53 -50.20 15.47 -18.55
N ILE A 54 -49.81 16.64 -19.08
CA ILE A 54 -48.52 16.82 -19.76
C ILE A 54 -47.39 16.59 -18.76
N ASP A 55 -47.44 17.21 -17.58
CA ASP A 55 -46.40 17.07 -16.55
C ASP A 55 -46.26 15.61 -16.11
N ALA A 56 -47.37 14.92 -15.85
CA ALA A 56 -47.37 13.49 -15.51
C ALA A 56 -46.75 12.61 -16.62
N GLN A 57 -47.01 12.93 -17.89
CA GLN A 57 -46.40 12.22 -19.02
C GLN A 57 -44.90 12.50 -19.14
N VAL A 58 -44.47 13.74 -18.87
CA VAL A 58 -43.05 14.11 -18.84
C VAL A 58 -42.33 13.38 -17.70
N ASP A 59 -42.94 13.29 -16.52
CA ASP A 59 -42.40 12.53 -15.40
C ASP A 59 -42.28 11.04 -15.72
N GLN A 60 -43.31 10.45 -16.34
CA GLN A 60 -43.28 9.06 -16.77
C GLN A 60 -42.19 8.79 -17.81
N LEU A 61 -42.00 9.72 -18.76
CA LEU A 61 -40.98 9.63 -19.79
C LEU A 61 -39.58 9.79 -19.21
N THR A 62 -39.38 10.76 -18.32
CA THR A 62 -38.09 10.97 -17.63
C THR A 62 -37.73 9.79 -16.74
N GLU A 63 -38.67 9.21 -16.01
CA GLU A 63 -38.45 8.00 -15.22
C GLU A 63 -38.09 6.80 -16.11
N SER A 64 -38.76 6.65 -17.25
CA SER A 64 -38.47 5.59 -18.23
C SER A 64 -37.06 5.72 -18.82
N LEU A 65 -36.65 6.95 -19.15
CA LEU A 65 -35.29 7.27 -19.64
C LEU A 65 -34.24 7.01 -18.55
N LEU A 66 -34.44 7.51 -17.34
CA LEU A 66 -33.48 7.36 -16.25
C LEU A 66 -33.34 5.90 -15.83
N SER A 67 -34.44 5.17 -15.69
CA SER A 67 -34.41 3.77 -15.28
C SER A 67 -33.80 2.84 -16.35
N SER A 68 -34.04 3.09 -17.63
CA SER A 68 -33.37 2.36 -18.72
C SER A 68 -31.87 2.69 -18.79
N TYR A 69 -31.50 3.95 -18.58
CA TYR A 69 -30.10 4.37 -18.49
C TYR A 69 -29.40 3.73 -17.28
N HIS A 70 -30.05 3.69 -16.11
CA HIS A 70 -29.48 3.08 -14.91
C HIS A 70 -29.27 1.57 -15.05
N ALA A 71 -30.14 0.88 -15.79
CA ALA A 71 -29.96 -0.53 -16.11
C ALA A 71 -28.80 -0.77 -17.09
N ALA A 72 -28.64 0.11 -18.08
CA ALA A 72 -27.63 0.00 -19.13
C ALA A 72 -26.22 0.49 -18.72
N CYS A 73 -26.14 1.39 -17.73
CA CYS A 73 -24.88 1.98 -17.25
C CYS A 73 -24.72 1.73 -15.75
N PRO A 74 -24.40 0.50 -15.30
CA PRO A 74 -24.32 0.18 -13.87
C PRO A 74 -23.28 1.03 -13.15
N GLU A 75 -23.53 1.28 -11.87
CA GLU A 75 -22.56 1.97 -11.00
C GLU A 75 -21.31 1.12 -10.84
N THR A 76 -20.18 1.74 -11.13
CA THR A 76 -18.87 1.12 -10.94
C THR A 76 -18.16 1.80 -9.79
N PHE A 77 -17.65 0.99 -8.85
CA PHE A 77 -16.70 1.48 -7.88
C PHE A 77 -15.35 1.68 -8.58
N PRO A 78 -14.68 2.82 -8.36
CA PRO A 78 -13.31 2.96 -8.79
C PRO A 78 -12.49 1.82 -8.19
N ARG A 79 -11.96 0.95 -9.04
CA ARG A 79 -11.09 -0.11 -8.57
C ARG A 79 -9.87 0.54 -7.92
N ASP A 80 -9.50 0.11 -6.71
CA ASP A 80 -8.24 0.51 -6.10
C ASP A 80 -7.14 0.25 -7.13
N THR A 81 -6.43 1.30 -7.53
CA THR A 81 -5.48 1.21 -8.64
C THR A 81 -4.35 0.25 -8.22
N PRO A 82 -4.23 -0.94 -8.83
CA PRO A 82 -3.20 -1.89 -8.44
C PRO A 82 -1.84 -1.23 -8.70
N GLY A 83 -1.05 -1.04 -7.65
CA GLY A 83 0.28 -0.43 -7.73
C GLY A 83 0.43 0.92 -7.02
N LYS A 84 -0.66 1.60 -6.62
CA LYS A 84 -0.53 2.76 -5.73
C LYS A 84 -0.32 2.27 -4.30
N GLN A 85 0.91 2.38 -3.80
CA GLN A 85 1.22 2.05 -2.41
C GLN A 85 0.31 2.86 -1.48
N PRO A 86 -0.54 2.23 -0.63
CA PRO A 86 -1.55 2.94 0.16
C PRO A 86 -0.95 4.00 1.12
N TRP A 87 0.32 3.81 1.51
CA TRP A 87 1.04 4.72 2.40
C TRP A 87 1.75 5.87 1.66
N TRP A 88 1.83 5.81 0.32
CA TRP A 88 2.42 6.86 -0.52
C TRP A 88 1.38 7.95 -0.85
N GLY A 89 1.44 9.06 -0.11
CA GLY A 89 0.49 10.17 -0.25
C GLY A 89 1.07 11.39 -0.97
N ALA A 90 0.18 12.32 -1.34
CA ALA A 90 0.54 13.60 -1.97
C ALA A 90 1.56 14.41 -1.15
N ASP A 91 1.55 14.30 0.19
CA ASP A 91 2.55 14.94 1.05
C ASP A 91 3.96 14.40 0.86
N LEU A 92 4.11 13.08 0.67
CA LEU A 92 5.42 12.48 0.42
C LEU A 92 5.94 12.90 -0.95
N GLU A 93 5.08 12.95 -1.96
CA GLU A 93 5.45 13.43 -3.29
C GLU A 93 5.88 14.89 -3.25
N ARG A 94 5.13 15.74 -2.53
CA ARG A 94 5.49 17.15 -2.31
C ARG A 94 6.85 17.28 -1.63
N LYS A 95 7.11 16.51 -0.58
CA LYS A 95 8.41 16.53 0.13
C LYS A 95 9.55 15.99 -0.75
N ARG A 96 9.32 14.92 -1.51
CA ARG A 96 10.29 14.37 -2.47
C ARG A 96 10.67 15.41 -3.52
N GLY A 97 9.68 16.10 -4.09
CA GLY A 97 9.91 17.21 -5.01
C GLY A 97 10.72 18.35 -4.39
N LYS A 98 10.41 18.73 -3.14
CA LYS A 98 11.20 19.73 -2.40
C LYS A 98 12.67 19.32 -2.21
N VAL A 99 12.93 18.06 -1.83
CA VAL A 99 14.29 17.54 -1.69
C VAL A 99 15.04 17.60 -3.01
N ARG A 100 14.41 17.20 -4.12
CA ARG A 100 15.03 17.25 -5.45
C ARG A 100 15.37 18.68 -5.86
N LYS A 101 14.46 19.64 -5.65
CA LYS A 101 14.68 21.05 -5.93
C LYS A 101 15.82 21.64 -5.09
N ALA A 102 15.82 21.36 -3.79
CA ALA A 102 16.87 21.83 -2.88
C ALA A 102 18.24 21.23 -3.25
N LEU A 103 18.31 19.95 -3.60
CA LEU A 103 19.54 19.32 -4.07
C LEU A 103 20.07 19.98 -5.34
N ASN A 104 19.19 20.16 -6.34
CA ASN A 104 19.60 20.79 -7.60
C ASN A 104 20.09 22.23 -7.36
N ARG A 105 19.45 22.97 -6.44
CA ARG A 105 19.90 24.32 -6.07
C ARG A 105 21.26 24.30 -5.37
N ALA A 106 21.45 23.43 -4.38
CA ALA A 106 22.73 23.27 -3.68
C ALA A 106 23.87 22.90 -4.64
N MET A 107 23.61 22.01 -5.60
CA MET A 107 24.60 21.64 -6.63
C MET A 107 24.92 22.78 -7.60
N ASN A 108 23.99 23.71 -7.84
CA ASN A 108 24.19 24.82 -8.77
C ASN A 108 24.86 26.03 -8.10
N THR A 109 24.41 26.40 -6.90
CA THR A 109 24.95 27.56 -6.18
C THR A 109 26.24 27.22 -5.43
N CYS A 110 26.42 25.96 -5.02
CA CYS A 110 27.49 25.51 -4.13
C CYS A 110 27.62 26.30 -2.82
N ALA A 111 26.55 26.99 -2.40
CA ALA A 111 26.51 27.74 -1.15
C ALA A 111 26.15 26.84 0.04
N ASP A 112 26.78 27.08 1.18
CA ASP A 112 26.55 26.30 2.40
C ASP A 112 25.09 26.40 2.87
N GLU A 113 24.47 27.58 2.77
CA GLU A 113 23.06 27.80 3.10
C GLU A 113 22.11 26.91 2.27
N ASP A 114 22.41 26.72 0.97
CA ASP A 114 21.61 25.88 0.09
C ASP A 114 21.80 24.38 0.42
N TRP A 115 23.00 23.98 0.86
CA TRP A 115 23.28 22.63 1.37
C TRP A 115 22.53 22.36 2.69
N ASP A 116 22.52 23.31 3.61
CA ASP A 116 21.76 23.22 4.86
C ASP A 116 20.26 23.07 4.60
N ALA A 117 19.73 23.87 3.65
CA ALA A 117 18.34 23.75 3.20
C ALA A 117 18.03 22.36 2.61
N TYR A 118 18.97 21.79 1.84
CA TYR A 118 18.85 20.41 1.35
C TYR A 118 18.83 19.38 2.49
N TYR A 119 19.75 19.47 3.46
CA TYR A 119 19.80 18.54 4.58
C TYR A 119 18.54 18.62 5.44
N ALA A 120 18.03 19.82 5.69
CA ALA A 120 16.77 20.04 6.39
C ALA A 120 15.58 19.40 5.64
N ALA A 121 15.48 19.64 4.32
CA ALA A 121 14.44 19.05 3.48
C ALA A 121 14.52 17.51 3.45
N LYS A 122 15.74 16.96 3.30
CA LYS A 122 16.02 15.52 3.28
C LYS A 122 15.65 14.87 4.62
N SER A 123 16.02 15.50 5.73
CA SER A 123 15.68 15.03 7.08
C SER A 123 14.16 15.01 7.28
N SER A 124 13.46 16.09 6.89
CA SER A 124 11.99 16.17 6.95
C SER A 124 11.32 15.08 6.10
N TYR A 125 11.83 14.80 4.90
CA TYR A 125 11.34 13.74 4.03
C TYR A 125 11.54 12.35 4.65
N LYS A 126 12.74 12.03 5.15
CA LYS A 126 13.03 10.75 5.84
C LYS A 126 12.19 10.57 7.10
N LYS A 127 11.97 11.63 7.88
CA LYS A 127 11.07 11.61 9.05
C LYS A 127 9.63 11.26 8.62
N CYS A 128 9.13 11.88 7.55
CA CYS A 128 7.80 11.60 7.03
C CYS A 128 7.66 10.16 6.50
N ILE A 129 8.67 9.62 5.81
CA ILE A 129 8.69 8.20 5.39
C ILE A 129 8.60 7.28 6.60
N ARG A 130 9.45 7.49 7.61
CA ARG A 130 9.44 6.65 8.83
C ARG A 130 8.07 6.70 9.50
N TYR A 131 7.53 7.90 9.71
CA TYR A 131 6.20 8.08 10.29
C TYR A 131 5.12 7.36 9.49
N ARG A 132 5.05 7.53 8.15
CA ARG A 132 4.02 6.90 7.31
C ARG A 132 4.17 5.39 7.22
N ARG A 133 5.39 4.86 7.17
CA ARG A 133 5.63 3.40 7.24
C ARG A 133 5.16 2.84 8.57
N THR A 134 5.56 3.43 9.70
CA THR A 134 5.19 2.95 11.03
C THR A 134 3.68 3.07 11.29
N THR A 135 3.08 4.20 10.94
CA THR A 135 1.62 4.40 11.12
C THR A 135 0.81 3.53 10.18
N GLY A 136 1.23 3.40 8.92
CA GLY A 136 0.61 2.49 7.95
C GLY A 136 0.69 1.03 8.42
N TRP A 137 1.85 0.60 8.92
CA TRP A 137 2.01 -0.75 9.48
C TRP A 137 1.15 -0.97 10.72
N ARG A 138 1.13 -0.01 11.66
CA ARG A 138 0.26 -0.09 12.85
C ARG A 138 -1.21 -0.20 12.48
N LYS A 139 -1.67 0.62 11.54
CA LYS A 139 -3.06 0.57 11.03
C LYS A 139 -3.35 -0.77 10.36
N PHE A 140 -2.45 -1.26 9.52
CA PHE A 140 -2.57 -2.56 8.88
C PHE A 140 -2.67 -3.69 9.90
N CYS A 141 -1.79 -3.72 10.90
CA CYS A 141 -1.88 -4.72 11.98
C CYS A 141 -3.18 -4.60 12.78
N GLY A 142 -3.68 -3.37 13.01
CA GLY A 142 -4.95 -3.14 13.68
C GLY A 142 -6.19 -3.51 12.87
N SER A 143 -6.09 -3.62 11.53
CA SER A 143 -7.19 -4.06 10.66
C SER A 143 -7.20 -5.57 10.39
N ILE A 144 -6.29 -6.33 11.02
CA ILE A 144 -6.26 -7.80 10.88
C ILE A 144 -7.33 -8.38 11.80
N GLU A 145 -8.42 -8.87 11.22
CA GLU A 145 -9.54 -9.45 11.95
C GLU A 145 -9.58 -10.97 11.82
N THR A 146 -9.00 -11.52 10.75
CA THR A 146 -9.08 -12.96 10.43
C THR A 146 -7.74 -13.68 10.64
N CYS A 147 -7.80 -14.92 11.14
CA CYS A 147 -6.63 -15.80 11.29
C CYS A 147 -5.86 -15.99 9.95
N GLN A 148 -6.57 -16.06 8.82
CA GLN A 148 -5.95 -16.15 7.49
C GLN A 148 -5.09 -14.92 7.16
N GLN A 149 -5.55 -13.71 7.51
CA GLN A 149 -4.79 -12.47 7.31
C GLN A 149 -3.54 -12.45 8.22
N ALA A 150 -3.69 -12.84 9.49
CA ALA A 150 -2.57 -12.95 10.42
C ALA A 150 -1.52 -13.98 9.96
N ASN A 151 -1.95 -15.15 9.46
CA ASN A 151 -1.05 -16.17 8.93
C ASN A 151 -0.25 -15.71 7.71
N ARG A 152 -0.83 -14.89 6.83
CA ARG A 152 -0.10 -14.28 5.72
C ARG A 152 1.03 -13.39 6.22
N VAL A 153 0.77 -12.56 7.24
CA VAL A 153 1.79 -11.72 7.87
C VAL A 153 2.88 -12.57 8.53
N ARG A 154 2.48 -13.60 9.30
CA ARG A 154 3.42 -14.55 9.91
C ARG A 154 4.35 -15.17 8.87
N LYS A 155 3.81 -15.60 7.73
CA LYS A 155 4.62 -16.19 6.65
C LYS A 155 5.64 -15.20 6.09
N VAL A 156 5.25 -13.94 5.86
CA VAL A 156 6.16 -12.89 5.39
C VAL A 156 7.26 -12.59 6.41
N LEU A 157 6.91 -12.54 7.70
CA LEU A 157 7.89 -12.28 8.77
C LEU A 157 8.80 -13.48 9.03
N ALA A 158 8.29 -14.70 8.88
CA ALA A 158 9.05 -15.94 9.01
C ALA A 158 9.93 -16.25 7.79
N GLN A 159 9.70 -15.56 6.67
CA GLN A 159 10.54 -15.65 5.48
C GLN A 159 11.91 -15.04 5.79
N GLN A 160 12.81 -15.85 6.35
CA GLN A 160 14.21 -15.51 6.43
C GLN A 160 14.77 -15.53 5.01
N ASN A 161 14.93 -14.36 4.40
CA ASN A 161 15.74 -14.21 3.19
C ASN A 161 17.21 -14.28 3.59
N THR A 162 17.63 -15.40 4.17
CA THR A 162 19.07 -15.69 4.25
C THR A 162 19.51 -15.93 2.82
N PRO A 163 20.38 -15.08 2.24
CA PRO A 163 20.93 -15.38 0.93
C PRO A 163 21.66 -16.71 1.05
N GLU A 164 21.09 -17.74 0.45
CA GLU A 164 21.76 -19.03 0.35
C GLU A 164 22.95 -18.81 -0.58
N ILE A 165 24.15 -19.10 -0.07
CA ILE A 165 25.37 -18.91 -0.85
C ILE A 165 25.32 -19.95 -1.98
N ALA A 166 25.27 -19.45 -3.21
CA ALA A 166 25.30 -20.28 -4.40
C ALA A 166 26.59 -21.12 -4.43
N THR A 167 26.56 -22.23 -5.16
CA THR A 167 27.71 -23.12 -5.34
C THR A 167 28.91 -22.35 -5.91
N LEU A 168 30.03 -22.36 -5.20
CA LEU A 168 31.27 -21.72 -5.61
C LEU A 168 32.19 -22.73 -6.30
N ARG A 169 33.11 -22.22 -7.13
CA ARG A 169 34.15 -23.04 -7.77
C ARG A 169 35.38 -23.07 -6.88
N LYS A 170 35.84 -24.27 -6.54
CA LYS A 170 37.04 -24.51 -5.77
C LYS A 170 38.30 -24.19 -6.60
N PRO A 171 39.46 -23.95 -5.95
CA PRO A 171 40.74 -23.88 -6.65
C PRO A 171 41.06 -25.17 -7.43
N ASP A 172 40.55 -26.33 -7.00
CA ASP A 172 40.66 -27.62 -7.68
C ASP A 172 39.74 -27.77 -8.91
N ASN A 173 39.13 -26.67 -9.35
CA ASN A 173 38.22 -26.61 -10.49
C ASN A 173 36.88 -27.35 -10.33
N THR A 174 36.63 -27.95 -9.17
CA THR A 174 35.38 -28.63 -8.81
C THR A 174 34.38 -27.64 -8.19
N LEU A 175 33.09 -28.00 -8.15
CA LEU A 175 32.05 -27.19 -7.50
C LEU A 175 31.87 -27.61 -6.05
N THR A 176 31.53 -26.67 -5.17
CA THR A 176 31.14 -26.95 -3.79
C THR A 176 29.84 -27.75 -3.75
N SER A 177 29.81 -28.82 -2.96
CA SER A 177 28.63 -29.69 -2.85
C SER A 177 27.66 -29.24 -1.76
N SER A 178 28.11 -28.41 -0.83
CA SER A 178 27.27 -27.86 0.24
C SER A 178 27.46 -26.35 0.40
N PRO A 179 26.42 -25.63 0.89
CA PRO A 179 26.51 -24.21 1.17
C PRO A 179 27.45 -23.87 2.35
N GLU A 180 27.72 -24.83 3.25
CA GLU A 180 28.74 -24.68 4.30
C GLU A 180 30.16 -24.68 3.75
N GLU A 181 30.41 -25.56 2.79
CA GLU A 181 31.70 -25.61 2.09
C GLU A 181 31.93 -24.32 1.30
N ALA A 182 30.90 -23.80 0.64
CA ALA A 182 30.96 -22.50 -0.03
C ALA A 182 31.27 -21.35 0.94
N ARG A 183 30.65 -21.34 2.14
CA ARG A 183 30.99 -20.36 3.20
C ARG A 183 32.44 -20.44 3.61
N ARG A 184 32.94 -21.66 3.85
CA ARG A 184 34.31 -21.91 4.29
C ARG A 184 35.32 -21.38 3.28
N ILE A 185 35.15 -21.72 2.01
CA ILE A 185 36.04 -21.26 0.93
C ILE A 185 36.03 -19.75 0.81
N LEU A 186 34.86 -19.11 0.94
CA LEU A 186 34.75 -17.65 0.87
C LEU A 186 35.55 -16.96 1.98
N VAL A 187 35.51 -17.51 3.20
CA VAL A 187 36.28 -17.00 4.34
C VAL A 187 37.77 -17.26 4.13
N GLU A 188 38.16 -18.48 3.77
CA GLU A 188 39.57 -18.83 3.53
C GLU A 188 40.21 -17.99 2.40
N THR A 189 39.45 -17.68 1.34
CA THR A 189 39.96 -16.90 0.21
C THR A 189 40.11 -15.41 0.53
N HIS A 190 39.16 -14.81 1.26
CA HIS A 190 39.17 -13.38 1.53
C HIS A 190 39.82 -12.99 2.86
N PHE A 191 39.92 -13.92 3.80
CA PHE A 191 40.43 -13.71 5.16
C PHE A 191 41.35 -14.87 5.60
N PRO A 192 42.51 -15.06 4.93
CA PRO A 192 43.40 -16.20 5.17
C PRO A 192 44.01 -16.22 6.59
N ASP A 193 44.14 -15.07 7.25
CA ASP A 193 44.65 -14.95 8.62
C ASP A 193 43.57 -15.18 9.69
N CYS A 194 42.32 -15.40 9.29
CA CYS A 194 41.19 -15.54 10.20
C CYS A 194 40.92 -17.02 10.48
N VAL A 195 41.30 -17.49 11.66
CA VAL A 195 41.01 -18.86 12.09
C VAL A 195 39.51 -18.96 12.39
N PHE A 196 38.81 -19.82 11.64
CA PHE A 196 37.40 -20.13 11.89
C PHE A 196 37.32 -20.94 13.19
N ALA A 197 37.33 -20.25 14.33
CA ALA A 197 37.04 -20.86 15.61
C ALA A 197 35.66 -21.52 15.49
N GLN A 198 35.59 -22.83 15.73
CA GLN A 198 34.33 -23.53 15.87
C GLN A 198 33.58 -22.87 17.03
N PHE A 199 32.65 -21.98 16.72
CA PHE A 199 31.67 -21.49 17.69
C PHE A 199 30.60 -22.58 17.85
N VAL A 200 31.04 -23.77 18.26
CA VAL A 200 30.21 -24.91 18.59
C VAL A 200 30.54 -25.23 20.05
N GLU A 201 29.83 -24.52 20.94
CA GLU A 201 29.51 -24.86 22.36
C GLU A 201 29.36 -23.65 23.29
N ALA A 202 29.68 -22.42 22.89
CA ALA A 202 29.61 -21.28 23.83
C ALA A 202 28.27 -20.51 23.87
N VAL A 203 27.34 -20.70 22.92
CA VAL A 203 26.02 -19.99 22.95
C VAL A 203 24.88 -20.87 23.47
N ALA A 204 25.05 -22.20 23.45
CA ALA A 204 24.04 -23.12 23.99
C ALA A 204 23.98 -23.06 25.53
N PHE A 205 25.10 -22.79 26.21
CA PHE A 205 25.14 -22.74 27.68
C PHE A 205 24.57 -21.44 28.28
N GLN A 206 24.60 -20.32 27.52
CA GLN A 206 24.14 -19.03 28.05
C GLN A 206 22.64 -18.73 27.84
N PHE A 207 21.92 -19.53 27.03
CA PHE A 207 20.47 -19.37 26.89
C PHE A 207 19.66 -20.27 27.83
N ASP A 208 20.19 -21.44 28.25
CA ASP A 208 19.49 -22.32 29.19
C ASP A 208 19.63 -21.88 30.65
N GLU A 209 20.72 -21.20 31.03
CA GLU A 209 20.89 -20.67 32.40
C GLU A 209 19.97 -19.47 32.68
N ALA A 210 19.61 -18.70 31.65
CA ALA A 210 18.71 -17.55 31.78
C ALA A 210 17.22 -17.93 31.89
N VAL A 211 16.81 -19.10 31.38
CA VAL A 211 15.41 -19.58 31.49
C VAL A 211 15.18 -20.31 32.81
N ALA A 212 16.19 -20.97 33.37
CA ALA A 212 16.11 -21.58 34.70
C ALA A 212 16.04 -20.52 35.83
N SER A 213 16.72 -19.38 35.70
CA SER A 213 16.71 -18.33 36.74
C SER A 213 15.43 -17.49 36.80
N THR A 214 14.51 -17.58 35.84
CA THR A 214 13.22 -16.85 35.87
C THR A 214 12.05 -17.66 36.45
N ASN A 215 12.23 -18.95 36.75
CA ASN A 215 11.18 -19.80 37.32
C ASN A 215 11.19 -19.90 38.86
N ASP A 216 12.17 -19.31 39.55
CA ASP A 216 12.28 -19.35 41.02
C ASP A 216 11.76 -18.07 41.73
N MET A 217 11.06 -17.17 41.02
CA MET A 217 10.46 -15.96 41.62
C MET A 217 8.95 -15.83 41.33
N ASN A 218 8.23 -16.95 41.32
CA ASN A 218 6.76 -17.00 41.37
C ASN A 218 6.26 -18.04 42.40
N GLY A 219 6.98 -18.17 43.51
CA GLY A 219 6.48 -18.79 44.73
C GLY A 219 6.17 -17.70 45.75
N TYR A 220 4.96 -17.14 45.67
CA TYR A 220 4.09 -16.57 46.72
C TYR A 220 3.06 -15.61 46.12
#